data_AF-A0A1S9AWR3-F1
#
_entry.id   AF-A0A1S9AWR3-F1
#
_cell.length_a   1.000
_cell.length_b   1.000
_cell.length_c   1.000
_cell.angle_alpha   90.00
_cell.angle_beta   90.00
_cell.angle_gamma   90.00
#
_symmetry.space_group_name_H-M   'P 1'
#
loop_
_entity.id
_entity.type
_entity.pdbx_description
1 polymer ?
#
loop_
_entity_poly.entity_id
_entity_poly.type
_entity_poly.pdbx_seq_one_letter_code
_entity_poly.pdbx_strand_id
1 'polypeptide(L)'
;MEVQGYYDSFPRNLHMVDDALRAGLDLRTTALETSLPLEIYVLSEVLNHGGASFKLTTDGLARVAEFKQQYEASFDAANAIMRRLLDDAKDYMKTPEGRVLTKEMLIRRLEFFNEAARQVNVMRTQQSLGSPAQYKHPHLPEAALISTLPAQR
;
A
#
# COMPACT_ATOMS: atom_id res chain seq x y z
N MET A 1 5.36 -4.46 -21.11
CA MET A 1 6.72 -4.35 -20.56
C MET A 1 6.73 -3.75 -19.16
N GLU A 2 5.87 -2.78 -18.84
CA GLU A 2 5.79 -2.15 -17.51
C GLU A 2 5.13 -3.04 -16.43
N VAL A 3 4.03 -3.72 -16.78
CA VAL A 3 3.29 -4.62 -15.87
C VAL A 3 4.15 -5.76 -15.31
N GLN A 4 4.99 -6.38 -16.15
CA GLN A 4 5.89 -7.45 -15.70
C GLN A 4 6.88 -6.93 -14.65
N GLY A 5 7.41 -5.71 -14.83
CA GLY A 5 8.29 -5.09 -13.85
C GLY A 5 7.60 -4.79 -12.52
N TYR A 6 6.31 -4.42 -12.54
CA TYR A 6 5.52 -4.25 -11.31
C TYR A 6 5.32 -5.58 -10.57
N TYR A 7 5.01 -6.65 -11.30
CA TYR A 7 4.92 -8.00 -10.73
C TYR A 7 6.26 -8.44 -10.11
N ASP A 8 7.36 -8.34 -10.86
CA ASP A 8 8.68 -8.81 -10.40
C ASP A 8 9.18 -8.02 -9.18
N SER A 9 8.82 -6.74 -9.08
CA SER A 9 9.23 -5.87 -7.97
C SER A 9 8.29 -5.91 -6.76
N PHE A 10 7.06 -6.39 -6.91
CA PHE A 10 6.04 -6.34 -5.87
C PHE A 10 6.49 -6.92 -4.52
N PRO A 11 7.10 -8.12 -4.43
CA PRO A 11 7.55 -8.65 -3.14
C PRO A 11 8.51 -7.69 -2.42
N ARG A 12 9.52 -7.21 -3.14
CA ARG A 12 10.52 -6.27 -2.61
C ARG A 12 9.87 -4.95 -2.18
N ASN A 13 8.93 -4.43 -2.97
CA ASN A 13 8.24 -3.18 -2.68
C ASN A 13 7.38 -3.32 -1.41
N LEU A 14 6.68 -4.46 -1.24
CA LEU A 14 5.92 -4.76 -0.03
C LEU A 14 6.81 -4.81 1.22
N HIS A 15 7.96 -5.49 1.13
CA HIS A 15 8.96 -5.49 2.21
C HIS A 15 9.44 -4.07 2.56
N MET A 16 9.79 -3.27 1.55
CA MET A 16 10.29 -1.91 1.77
C MET A 16 9.27 -1.03 2.48
N VAL A 17 7.99 -1.13 2.11
CA VAL A 17 6.90 -0.39 2.76
C VAL A 17 6.73 -0.85 4.22
N ASP A 18 6.65 -2.16 4.48
CA ASP A 18 6.54 -2.70 5.84
C ASP A 18 7.73 -2.30 6.73
N ASP A 19 8.95 -2.42 6.22
CA ASP A 19 10.17 -2.04 6.95
C ASP A 19 10.18 -0.55 7.31
N ALA A 20 9.69 0.32 6.41
CA ALA A 20 9.61 1.74 6.69
C ALA A 20 8.58 2.06 7.77
N LEU A 21 7.41 1.42 7.72
CA LEU A 21 6.37 1.54 8.75
C LEU A 21 6.91 1.08 10.11
N ARG A 22 7.60 -0.06 10.16
CA ARG A 22 8.24 -0.60 11.37
C ARG A 22 9.35 0.29 11.90
N ALA A 23 10.06 1.00 11.03
CA ALA A 23 11.06 2.00 11.40
C ALA A 23 10.45 3.31 11.94
N GLY A 24 9.12 3.42 12.00
CA GLY A 24 8.41 4.58 12.53
C GLY A 24 8.31 5.73 11.53
N LEU A 25 8.33 5.45 10.21
CA LEU A 25 8.08 6.46 9.20
C LEU A 25 6.67 7.04 9.38
N ASP A 26 6.58 8.36 9.55
CA ASP A 26 5.31 9.05 9.72
C ASP A 26 4.63 9.29 8.38
N LEU A 27 3.50 8.61 8.14
CA LEU A 27 2.71 8.74 6.93
C LEU A 27 1.53 9.71 7.05
N ARG A 28 1.30 10.34 8.21
CA ARG A 28 0.07 11.12 8.49
C ARG A 28 -0.15 12.29 7.55
N THR A 29 0.92 12.84 6.98
CA THR A 29 0.84 13.95 6.02
C THR A 29 0.76 13.48 4.57
N THR A 30 0.59 12.18 4.34
CA THR A 30 0.54 11.57 3.00
C THR A 30 -0.80 10.87 2.79
N ALA A 31 -1.20 10.70 1.54
CA ALA A 31 -2.37 9.88 1.21
C ALA A 31 -2.18 8.40 1.59
N LEU A 32 -0.93 7.94 1.81
CA LEU A 32 -0.59 6.55 2.07
C LEU A 32 -1.14 6.03 3.40
N GLU A 33 -1.34 6.89 4.41
CA GLU A 33 -1.97 6.46 5.68
C GLU A 33 -3.36 5.86 5.43
N THR A 34 -4.13 6.49 4.55
CA THR A 34 -5.49 6.06 4.20
C THR A 34 -5.50 5.04 3.07
N SER A 35 -4.66 5.22 2.04
CA SER A 35 -4.73 4.39 0.84
C SER A 35 -4.05 3.02 1.02
N LEU A 36 -2.92 2.90 1.72
CA LEU A 36 -2.23 1.61 1.89
C LEU A 36 -3.15 0.52 2.45
N PRO A 37 -3.92 0.73 3.53
CA PRO A 37 -4.79 -0.31 4.09
C PRO A 37 -5.95 -0.70 3.16
N LEU A 38 -6.43 0.23 2.35
CA LEU A 38 -7.49 -0.01 1.37
C LEU A 38 -6.95 -0.83 0.20
N GLU A 39 -5.79 -0.46 -0.34
CA GLU A 39 -5.15 -1.15 -1.46
C GLU A 39 -4.72 -2.57 -1.07
N ILE A 40 -4.24 -2.79 0.17
CA ILE A 40 -4.00 -4.13 0.71
C ILE A 40 -5.28 -4.96 0.74
N TYR A 41 -6.38 -4.39 1.26
CA TYR A 41 -7.66 -5.09 1.33
C TYR A 41 -8.16 -5.49 -0.06
N VAL A 42 -8.11 -4.56 -1.02
CA VAL A 42 -8.52 -4.85 -2.40
C VAL A 42 -7.60 -5.89 -3.03
N LEU A 43 -6.29 -5.83 -2.77
CA LEU A 43 -5.35 -6.84 -3.26
C LEU A 43 -5.67 -8.23 -2.68
N SER A 44 -5.97 -8.34 -1.38
CA SER A 44 -6.37 -9.62 -0.80
C SER A 44 -7.63 -10.17 -1.45
N GLU A 45 -8.63 -9.32 -1.74
CA GLU A 45 -9.85 -9.75 -2.42
C GLU A 45 -9.58 -10.23 -3.86
N VAL A 46 -8.70 -9.53 -4.59
CA VAL A 46 -8.27 -9.96 -5.93
C VAL A 46 -7.58 -11.34 -5.89
N LEU A 47 -6.69 -11.56 -4.92
CA LEU A 47 -6.01 -12.84 -4.77
C LEU A 47 -6.97 -13.95 -4.31
N ASN A 48 -7.92 -13.63 -3.42
CA ASN A 48 -8.95 -14.54 -2.96
C ASN A 48 -9.91 -14.94 -4.09
N HIS A 49 -10.28 -14.03 -4.99
CA HIS A 49 -11.00 -14.36 -6.23
C HIS A 49 -10.20 -15.33 -7.10
N GLY A 50 -8.88 -15.18 -7.12
CA GLY A 50 -7.94 -16.12 -7.73
C GLY A 50 -7.75 -17.44 -6.96
N GLY A 51 -8.44 -17.68 -5.85
CA GLY A 51 -8.37 -18.93 -5.06
C GLY A 51 -7.37 -18.92 -3.91
N ALA A 52 -6.82 -17.75 -3.53
CA ALA A 52 -6.09 -17.62 -2.28
C ALA A 52 -7.03 -17.63 -1.06
N SER A 53 -6.47 -17.52 0.15
CA SER A 53 -7.25 -17.52 1.40
C SER A 53 -6.71 -16.52 2.41
N PHE A 54 -6.46 -15.29 1.94
CA PHE A 54 -6.09 -14.17 2.79
C PHE A 54 -7.26 -13.79 3.69
N LYS A 55 -7.00 -13.67 4.99
CA LYS A 55 -7.97 -13.29 6.02
C LYS A 55 -7.39 -12.16 6.85
N LEU A 56 -7.72 -10.92 6.48
CA LEU A 56 -7.23 -9.74 7.18
C LEU A 56 -8.16 -9.42 8.35
N THR A 57 -7.58 -9.29 9.54
CA THR A 57 -8.29 -9.02 10.80
C THR A 57 -7.87 -7.70 11.43
N THR A 58 -6.74 -7.13 11.00
CA THR A 58 -6.20 -5.88 11.49
C THR A 58 -6.72 -4.68 10.68
N ASP A 59 -6.69 -3.51 11.29
CA ASP A 59 -7.10 -2.23 10.70
C ASP A 59 -5.92 -1.26 10.51
N GLY A 60 -6.14 -0.26 9.66
CA GLY A 60 -5.14 0.77 9.37
C GLY A 60 -3.82 0.19 8.86
N LEU A 61 -2.72 0.85 9.19
CA LEU A 61 -1.39 0.47 8.69
C LEU A 61 -0.91 -0.90 9.20
N ALA A 62 -1.47 -1.43 10.30
CA ALA A 62 -1.15 -2.77 10.79
C ALA A 62 -1.51 -3.87 9.77
N ARG A 63 -2.48 -3.59 8.89
CA ARG A 63 -2.90 -4.49 7.81
C ARG A 63 -1.79 -4.81 6.81
N VAL A 64 -0.84 -3.90 6.62
CA VAL A 64 0.32 -4.14 5.74
C VAL A 64 1.15 -5.32 6.25
N ALA A 65 1.47 -5.32 7.55
CA ALA A 65 2.26 -6.37 8.17
C ALA A 65 1.52 -7.72 8.18
N GLU A 66 0.22 -7.71 8.49
CA GLU A 66 -0.61 -8.93 8.47
C GLU A 66 -0.68 -9.54 7.07
N PHE A 67 -0.97 -8.73 6.06
CA PHE A 67 -1.01 -9.20 4.67
C PHE A 67 0.35 -9.75 4.24
N LYS A 68 1.45 -9.03 4.53
CA LYS A 68 2.81 -9.47 4.19
C LYS A 68 3.14 -10.81 4.82
N GLN A 69 2.80 -11.03 6.10
CA GLN A 69 3.00 -12.32 6.76
C GLN A 69 2.26 -13.46 6.05
N GLN A 70 0.99 -13.25 5.70
CA GLN A 70 0.20 -14.27 4.98
C GLN A 70 0.73 -14.50 3.55
N TYR A 71 1.19 -13.43 2.90
CA TYR A 71 1.76 -13.48 1.56
C TYR A 71 3.06 -14.27 1.54
N GLU A 72 3.97 -14.02 2.50
CA GLU A 72 5.22 -14.77 2.65
C GLU A 72 4.95 -16.25 2.96
N ALA A 73 3.98 -16.54 3.83
CA ALA A 73 3.61 -17.92 4.17
C ALA A 73 3.03 -18.71 2.97
N SER A 74 2.49 -18.01 1.97
CA SER A 74 1.89 -18.60 0.77
C SER A 74 2.56 -18.14 -0.52
N PHE A 75 3.84 -17.74 -0.44
CA PHE A 75 4.52 -16.96 -1.48
C PHE A 75 4.38 -17.56 -2.89
N ASP A 76 4.76 -18.83 -3.08
CA ASP A 76 4.72 -19.46 -4.40
C ASP A 76 3.29 -19.55 -4.94
N ALA A 77 2.33 -19.89 -4.09
CA ALA A 77 0.92 -19.97 -4.46
C ALA A 77 0.35 -18.59 -4.83
N ALA A 78 0.63 -17.56 -4.04
CA ALA A 78 0.19 -16.20 -4.29
C ALA A 78 0.78 -15.64 -5.60
N ASN A 79 2.06 -15.89 -5.87
CA ASN A 79 2.71 -15.48 -7.11
C ASN A 79 2.16 -16.22 -8.34
N ALA A 80 1.91 -17.53 -8.22
CA ALA A 80 1.27 -18.30 -9.28
C ALA A 80 -0.14 -17.77 -9.60
N ILE A 81 -0.91 -17.39 -8.57
CA ILE A 81 -2.23 -16.76 -8.75
C ILE A 81 -2.08 -15.42 -9.46
N MET A 82 -1.21 -14.53 -8.99
CA MET A 82 -0.97 -13.24 -9.64
C MET A 82 -0.60 -13.41 -11.11
N ARG A 83 0.33 -14.33 -11.41
CA ARG A 83 0.75 -14.59 -12.78
C ARG A 83 -0.42 -15.05 -13.65
N ARG A 84 -1.20 -16.02 -13.18
CA ARG A 84 -2.38 -16.51 -13.90
C ARG A 84 -3.41 -15.40 -14.13
N LEU A 85 -3.65 -14.55 -13.13
CA LEU A 85 -4.58 -13.43 -13.26
C LEU A 85 -4.12 -12.39 -14.27
N LEU A 86 -2.80 -12.14 -14.37
CA LEU A 86 -2.24 -11.24 -15.39
C LEU A 86 -2.39 -11.81 -16.81
N ASP A 87 -2.30 -13.13 -16.95
CA ASP A 87 -2.43 -13.82 -18.23
C ASP A 87 -3.91 -14.01 -18.66
N ASP A 88 -4.87 -13.92 -17.73
CA ASP A 88 -6.30 -14.08 -18.00
C ASP A 88 -6.96 -12.78 -18.50
N ALA A 89 -7.32 -12.75 -19.78
CA ALA A 89 -7.95 -11.60 -20.41
C ALA A 89 -9.48 -11.49 -20.20
N LYS A 90 -10.13 -12.51 -19.65
CA LYS A 90 -11.60 -12.64 -19.63
C LYS A 90 -12.19 -12.79 -18.23
N ASP A 91 -11.36 -12.86 -17.20
CA ASP A 91 -11.86 -12.92 -15.83
C ASP A 91 -12.30 -11.55 -15.32
N TYR A 92 -13.46 -11.54 -14.64
CA TYR A 92 -14.09 -10.35 -14.11
C TYR A 92 -14.51 -10.55 -12.65
N MET A 93 -14.23 -9.56 -11.84
CA MET A 93 -14.69 -9.48 -10.45
C MET A 93 -15.91 -8.55 -10.35
N LYS A 94 -16.84 -8.88 -9.46
CA LYS A 94 -17.96 -7.99 -9.10
C LYS A 94 -17.49 -7.03 -8.01
N THR A 95 -17.71 -5.74 -8.22
CA THR A 95 -17.51 -4.68 -7.24
C THR A 95 -18.84 -3.96 -6.99
N PRO A 96 -18.97 -3.12 -5.95
CA PRO A 96 -20.16 -2.31 -5.74
C PRO A 96 -20.53 -1.42 -6.94
N GLU A 97 -19.52 -0.99 -7.72
CA GLU A 97 -19.66 -0.10 -8.88
C GLU A 97 -19.91 -0.84 -10.19
N GLY A 98 -19.83 -2.18 -10.21
CA GLY A 98 -20.12 -2.99 -11.39
C GLY A 98 -19.18 -4.19 -11.57
N ARG A 99 -18.82 -4.49 -12.83
CA ARG A 99 -17.88 -5.58 -13.15
C ARG A 99 -16.60 -4.97 -13.70
N VAL A 100 -15.47 -5.39 -13.15
CA VAL A 100 -14.14 -4.92 -13.56
C VAL A 100 -13.28 -6.13 -13.89
N LEU A 101 -12.41 -5.99 -14.89
CA LEU A 101 -11.44 -7.02 -15.23
C LEU A 101 -10.50 -7.27 -14.04
N THR A 102 -10.37 -8.53 -13.63
CA THR A 102 -9.55 -8.91 -12.48
C THR A 102 -8.08 -8.57 -12.70
N LYS A 103 -7.59 -8.69 -13.94
CA LYS A 103 -6.23 -8.28 -14.31
C LYS A 103 -5.97 -6.79 -14.12
N GLU A 104 -6.92 -5.93 -14.52
CA GLU A 104 -6.78 -4.47 -14.40
C GLU A 104 -6.80 -4.05 -12.94
N MET A 105 -7.63 -4.76 -12.17
CA MET A 105 -7.63 -4.69 -10.73
C MET A 105 -6.23 -5.03 -10.19
N LEU A 106 -5.68 -6.20 -10.49
CA LEU A 106 -4.32 -6.56 -10.02
C LEU A 106 -3.26 -5.53 -10.43
N ILE A 107 -3.21 -5.13 -11.70
CA ILE A 107 -2.20 -4.21 -12.26
C ILE A 107 -2.16 -2.88 -11.49
N ARG A 108 -3.33 -2.26 -11.25
CA ARG A 108 -3.41 -0.99 -10.51
C ARG A 108 -2.80 -1.07 -9.12
N ARG A 109 -2.97 -2.21 -8.43
CA ARG A 109 -2.37 -2.42 -7.11
C ARG A 109 -0.86 -2.62 -7.19
N LEU A 110 -0.38 -3.39 -8.17
CA LEU A 110 1.06 -3.58 -8.36
C LEU A 110 1.76 -2.25 -8.67
N GLU A 111 1.14 -1.41 -9.51
CA GLU A 111 1.59 -0.04 -9.81
C GLU A 111 1.58 0.83 -8.55
N PHE A 112 0.48 0.81 -7.78
CA PHE A 112 0.37 1.53 -6.52
C PHE A 112 1.50 1.16 -5.54
N PHE A 113 1.81 -0.14 -5.36
CA PHE A 113 2.90 -0.55 -4.48
C PHE A 113 4.28 -0.13 -4.98
N ASN A 114 4.47 -0.07 -6.30
CA ASN A 114 5.69 0.47 -6.88
C ASN A 114 5.84 1.97 -6.58
N GLU A 115 4.78 2.75 -6.71
CA GLU A 115 4.77 4.17 -6.35
C GLU A 115 4.93 4.39 -4.85
N ALA A 116 4.21 3.64 -4.02
CA ALA A 116 4.28 3.72 -2.56
C ALA A 116 5.71 3.43 -2.06
N ALA A 117 6.35 2.38 -2.59
CA ALA A 117 7.75 2.07 -2.25
C ALA A 117 8.70 3.21 -2.65
N ARG A 118 8.50 3.83 -3.83
CA ARG A 118 9.30 4.99 -4.25
C ARG A 118 9.12 6.17 -3.30
N GLN A 119 7.88 6.53 -2.95
CA GLN A 119 7.58 7.63 -2.04
C GLN A 119 8.18 7.39 -0.65
N VAL A 120 7.97 6.18 -0.10
CA VAL A 120 8.54 5.76 1.18
C VAL A 120 10.06 5.88 1.18
N ASN A 121 10.73 5.46 0.11
CA ASN A 121 12.19 5.57 0.00
C ASN A 121 12.67 7.03 0.00
N VAL A 122 11.97 7.92 -0.70
CA VAL A 122 12.25 9.36 -0.67
C VAL A 122 12.09 9.92 0.75
N MET A 123 10.99 9.59 1.44
CA MET A 123 10.74 10.06 2.80
C MET A 123 11.80 9.56 3.79
N ARG A 124 12.18 8.27 3.71
CA ARG A 124 13.27 7.70 4.53
C ARG A 124 14.58 8.43 4.29
N THR A 125 14.90 8.73 3.03
CA THR A 125 16.11 9.47 2.68
C THR A 125 16.09 10.87 3.29
N GLN A 126 14.99 11.60 3.14
CA GLN A 126 14.82 12.94 3.73
C GLN A 126 14.99 12.93 5.26
N GLN A 127 14.38 11.96 5.94
CA GLN A 127 14.51 11.78 7.38
C GLN A 127 15.95 11.48 7.79
N SER A 128 16.67 10.62 7.04
CA SER A 128 18.08 10.30 7.31
C SER A 128 19.02 11.50 7.15
N LEU A 129 18.67 12.42 6.26
CA LEU A 129 19.40 13.67 6.02
C LEU A 129 19.08 14.76 7.06
N GLY A 130 18.23 14.46 8.06
CA GLY A 130 17.80 15.43 9.05
C GLY A 130 16.94 16.55 8.46
N SER A 131 16.29 16.32 7.31
CA SER A 131 15.42 17.32 6.68
C SER A 131 14.33 17.70 7.68
N PRO A 132 14.03 19.01 7.86
CA PRO A 132 12.98 19.44 8.76
C PRO A 132 11.68 18.70 8.43
N ALA A 133 10.99 18.22 9.46
CA ALA A 133 9.64 17.70 9.27
C ALA A 133 8.82 18.76 8.51
N GLN A 134 8.14 18.39 7.44
CA GLN A 134 7.50 19.37 6.53
C GLN A 134 6.49 20.29 7.23
N TYR A 135 6.02 19.93 8.43
CA TYR A 135 5.14 20.72 9.29
C TYR A 135 5.86 21.66 10.27
N LYS A 136 7.19 21.53 10.47
CA LYS A 136 7.99 22.48 11.25
C LYS A 136 8.36 23.66 10.36
N HIS A 137 7.41 24.58 10.19
CA HIS A 137 7.69 25.88 9.61
C HIS A 137 8.52 26.70 10.61
N PRO A 138 9.79 27.04 10.30
CA PRO A 138 10.66 27.78 11.23
C PRO A 138 10.16 29.19 11.56
N HIS A 139 9.17 29.67 10.81
CA HIS A 139 8.65 31.04 10.86
C HIS A 139 7.22 31.13 11.43
N LEU A 140 6.58 30.01 11.77
CA LEU A 140 5.28 30.02 12.42
C LEU A 140 5.46 29.79 13.93
N PRO A 141 5.07 30.75 14.79
CA PRO A 141 5.12 30.56 16.23
C PRO A 141 4.19 29.42 16.65
N GLU A 142 4.58 28.67 17.69
CA GLU A 142 3.87 27.49 18.21
C GLU A 142 2.38 27.77 18.52
N ALA A 143 2.05 29.02 18.88
CA ALA A 143 0.68 29.50 19.08
C ALA A 143 -0.20 29.49 17.80
N ALA A 144 0.40 29.63 16.61
CA ALA A 144 -0.32 29.61 15.33
C ALA A 144 -0.70 28.18 14.89
N LEU A 145 0.02 27.16 15.38
CA LEU A 145 -0.26 25.75 15.08
C LEU A 145 -1.42 25.19 15.92
N ILE A 146 -1.73 25.79 17.07
CA ILE A 146 -2.84 25.38 17.95
C ILE A 146 -4.20 25.93 17.46
N SER A 147 -4.19 26.99 16.64
CA SER A 147 -5.40 27.70 16.20
C SER A 147 -6.16 27.05 15.03
N THR A 148 -5.70 25.93 14.48
CA THR A 148 -6.33 25.25 13.32
C THR A 148 -7.06 23.95 13.65
N LEU A 149 -7.13 23.56 14.92
CA LEU A 149 -8.01 22.46 15.35
C LEU A 149 -9.46 22.96 15.38
N PRO A 150 -10.42 22.29 14.71
CA PRO A 150 -11.83 22.63 14.88
C PRO A 150 -12.20 22.36 16.34
N ALA A 151 -12.78 23.37 17.00
CA ALA A 151 -13.35 23.20 18.33
C ALA A 151 -14.36 22.04 18.28
N GLN A 152 -14.12 21.00 19.09
CA GLN A 152 -15.07 19.91 19.24
C GLN A 152 -16.45 20.48 19.63
N ARG A 153 -17.46 20.15 18.84
CA ARG A 153 -18.88 20.17 19.20
C ARG A 153 -19.51 18.87 18.75
#